data_AF-A0A524IPZ2-F1
#
_entry.id   AF-A0A524IPZ2-F1
#
_cell.length_a   1.000
_cell.length_b   1.000
_cell.length_c   1.000
_cell.angle_alpha   90.00
_cell.angle_beta   90.00
_cell.angle_gamma   90.00
#
_symmetry.space_group_name_H-M   'P 1'
#
loop_
_entity.id
_entity.type
_entity.pdbx_description
1 polymer ?
#
loop_
_entity_poly.entity_id
_entity_poly.type
_entity_poly.pdbx_seq_one_letter_code
_entity_poly.pdbx_strand_id
1 'polypeptide(L)'
;MEGIAGLTIALVVLGLMLLVLLSWAVPVGLWIAAIASGVPVKLPNLVGMRLRKVRPASIILPLISATKAGLKLDSNGLEAHFLAGGDVQRVVNALISADKANIELSFRQATAIDLAGRNVLDAVQMSVNPKVIETPRVAAMAKDGIQLIAVARVTVRANIDRLVGGAGEETILARVGEGIVSTIGSSASHKTVLENPEAISKTVLAKGLDSGTAFEILSIDIADMDVGKNIGAALQTDQAEADKRIAQAKAEERRAMAVAVEQENSARVEEARAKVVQAEAEIPLAIAEAFRRGEFGLRDTGHES
;
A
#
# COMPACT_ATOMS: atom_id res chain seq x y z
N MET A 1 -49.41 -72.55 3.06
CA MET A 1 -49.08 -71.58 4.14
C MET A 1 -47.75 -70.86 3.90
N GLU A 2 -46.86 -71.35 3.03
CA GLU A 2 -45.55 -70.72 2.81
C GLU A 2 -45.59 -69.41 2.00
N GLY A 3 -46.53 -69.26 1.06
CA GLY A 3 -46.68 -68.02 0.27
C GLY A 3 -47.17 -66.80 1.05
N ILE A 4 -47.98 -67.01 2.09
CA ILE A 4 -48.51 -65.93 2.95
C ILE A 4 -47.44 -65.47 3.96
N ALA A 5 -46.62 -66.40 4.45
CA ALA A 5 -45.44 -66.09 5.27
C ALA A 5 -44.39 -65.29 4.48
N GLY A 6 -44.13 -65.66 3.22
CA GLY A 6 -43.23 -64.89 2.34
C GLY A 6 -43.71 -63.46 2.06
N LEU A 7 -45.01 -63.27 1.79
CA LEU A 7 -45.60 -61.95 1.54
C LEU A 7 -45.60 -61.05 2.79
N THR A 8 -45.89 -61.62 3.96
CA THR A 8 -45.87 -60.88 5.23
C THR A 8 -44.45 -60.48 5.62
N ILE A 9 -43.45 -61.35 5.43
CA ILE A 9 -42.03 -61.01 5.65
C ILE A 9 -41.58 -59.92 4.66
N ALA A 10 -41.93 -60.02 3.37
CA ALA A 10 -41.62 -58.98 2.39
C ALA A 10 -42.26 -57.61 2.72
N LEU A 11 -43.52 -57.58 3.19
CA LEU A 11 -44.18 -56.36 3.64
C LEU A 11 -43.53 -55.76 4.90
N VAL A 12 -43.12 -56.60 5.85
CA VAL A 12 -42.40 -56.16 7.06
C VAL A 12 -41.02 -55.61 6.69
N VAL A 13 -40.28 -56.27 5.80
CA VAL A 13 -38.97 -55.80 5.31
C VAL A 13 -39.12 -54.50 4.52
N LEU A 14 -40.13 -54.38 3.65
CA LEU A 14 -40.41 -53.16 2.91
C LEU A 14 -40.83 -52.01 3.84
N GLY A 15 -41.66 -52.30 4.85
CA GLY A 15 -42.07 -51.35 5.89
C GLY A 15 -40.88 -50.88 6.74
N LEU A 16 -40.00 -51.81 7.14
CA LEU A 16 -38.78 -51.49 7.87
C LEU A 16 -37.81 -50.69 7.01
N MET A 17 -37.67 -51.02 5.72
CA MET A 17 -36.84 -50.27 4.77
C MET A 17 -37.36 -48.84 4.57
N LEU A 18 -38.67 -48.67 4.40
CA LEU A 18 -39.32 -47.35 4.34
C LEU A 18 -39.13 -46.57 5.64
N LEU A 19 -39.24 -47.22 6.79
CA LEU A 19 -39.07 -46.60 8.10
C LEU A 19 -37.61 -46.17 8.33
N VAL A 20 -36.63 -46.99 7.94
CA VAL A 20 -35.20 -46.63 8.00
C VAL A 20 -34.89 -45.49 7.04
N LEU A 21 -35.46 -45.50 5.83
CA LEU A 21 -35.28 -44.45 4.83
C LEU A 21 -35.92 -43.12 5.27
N LEU A 22 -37.11 -43.18 5.89
CA LEU A 22 -37.78 -42.01 6.46
C LEU A 22 -37.06 -41.49 7.71
N SER A 23 -36.57 -42.37 8.58
CA SER A 23 -35.80 -42.01 9.78
C SER A 23 -34.44 -41.41 9.41
N TRP A 24 -33.82 -41.88 8.32
CA TRP A 24 -32.60 -41.29 7.79
C TRP A 24 -32.86 -39.93 7.13
N ALA A 25 -34.02 -39.76 6.48
CA ALA A 25 -34.43 -38.53 5.81
C ALA A 25 -34.86 -37.41 6.77
N VAL A 26 -35.51 -37.74 7.88
CA VAL A 26 -36.09 -36.77 8.82
C VAL A 26 -35.24 -36.66 10.09
N PRO A 27 -34.58 -35.52 10.35
CA PRO A 27 -33.91 -35.30 11.63
C PRO A 27 -34.96 -34.99 12.71
N VAL A 28 -35.61 -36.03 13.25
CA VAL A 28 -36.68 -35.91 14.26
C VAL A 28 -36.20 -35.11 15.48
N GLY A 29 -34.95 -35.31 15.92
CA GLY A 29 -34.35 -34.54 17.02
C GLY A 29 -34.24 -33.03 16.74
N LEU A 30 -33.90 -32.64 15.51
CA LEU A 30 -33.82 -31.23 15.11
C LEU A 30 -35.21 -30.59 15.06
N TRP A 31 -36.22 -31.33 14.60
CA TRP A 31 -37.60 -30.89 14.57
C TRP A 31 -38.17 -30.66 15.98
N ILE A 32 -37.92 -31.58 16.92
CA ILE A 32 -38.29 -31.43 18.32
C ILE A 32 -37.60 -30.19 18.92
N ALA A 33 -36.30 -30.00 18.67
CA ALA A 33 -35.56 -28.84 19.17
C ALA A 33 -36.10 -27.50 18.62
N ALA A 34 -36.53 -27.48 17.35
CA ALA A 34 -37.13 -26.31 16.72
C ALA A 34 -38.47 -25.93 17.36
N ILE A 35 -39.36 -26.91 17.54
CA ILE A 35 -40.67 -26.70 18.20
C ILE A 35 -40.50 -26.28 19.65
N ALA A 36 -39.63 -26.95 20.40
CA ALA A 36 -39.34 -26.60 21.79
C ALA A 36 -38.77 -25.18 21.96
N SER A 37 -38.13 -24.67 20.91
CA SER A 37 -37.59 -23.30 20.86
C SER A 37 -38.56 -22.28 20.26
N GLY A 38 -39.80 -22.67 19.96
CA GLY A 38 -40.82 -21.76 19.42
C GLY A 38 -40.68 -21.45 17.93
N VAL A 39 -39.88 -22.20 17.17
CA VAL A 39 -39.70 -22.00 15.73
C VAL A 39 -40.70 -22.87 14.95
N PRO A 40 -41.64 -22.27 14.18
CA PRO A 40 -42.67 -23.03 13.48
C PRO A 40 -42.12 -23.72 12.22
N VAL A 41 -41.47 -24.88 12.38
CA VAL A 41 -40.93 -25.67 11.27
C VAL A 41 -41.79 -26.91 11.01
N LYS A 42 -42.32 -27.04 9.79
CA LYS A 42 -43.08 -28.21 9.35
C LYS A 42 -42.13 -29.32 8.88
N LEU A 43 -42.48 -30.58 9.15
CA LEU A 43 -41.74 -31.77 8.69
C LEU A 43 -41.46 -31.77 7.17
N PRO A 44 -42.42 -31.44 6.29
CA PRO A 44 -42.16 -31.32 4.85
C PRO A 44 -41.08 -30.29 4.47
N ASN A 45 -40.91 -29.21 5.24
CA ASN A 45 -39.89 -28.20 4.95
C ASN A 45 -38.48 -28.75 5.17
N LEU A 46 -38.30 -29.58 6.21
CA LEU A 46 -37.01 -30.23 6.50
C LEU A 46 -36.62 -31.24 5.41
N VAL A 47 -37.60 -31.97 4.89
CA VAL A 47 -37.41 -32.88 3.75
C VAL A 47 -37.09 -32.07 2.49
N GLY A 48 -37.82 -30.98 2.25
CA GLY A 48 -37.59 -30.05 1.14
C GLY A 48 -36.18 -29.46 1.12
N MET A 49 -35.65 -29.05 2.28
CA MET A 49 -34.27 -28.57 2.40
C MET A 49 -33.25 -29.61 1.92
N ARG A 50 -33.42 -30.88 2.30
CA ARG A 50 -32.52 -31.96 1.85
C ARG A 50 -32.62 -32.21 0.34
N LEU A 51 -33.82 -32.14 -0.24
CA LEU A 51 -34.01 -32.26 -1.69
C LEU A 51 -33.31 -31.13 -2.45
N ARG A 52 -33.26 -29.92 -1.88
CA ARG A 52 -32.51 -28.77 -2.41
C ARG A 52 -31.02 -28.79 -2.08
N LYS A 53 -30.50 -29.91 -1.54
CA LYS A 53 -29.11 -30.10 -1.10
C LYS A 53 -28.65 -29.16 0.03
N VAL A 54 -29.59 -28.64 0.83
CA VAL A 54 -29.31 -27.84 2.02
C VAL A 54 -29.31 -28.74 3.25
N ARG A 55 -28.31 -28.60 4.12
CA ARG A 55 -28.25 -29.33 5.39
C ARG A 55 -29.23 -28.68 6.37
N PRO A 56 -30.30 -29.35 6.84
CA PRO A 56 -31.30 -28.68 7.69
C PRO A 56 -30.71 -28.14 9.01
N ALA A 57 -29.70 -28.82 9.57
CA ALA A 57 -29.06 -28.40 10.80
C ALA A 57 -28.37 -27.02 10.70
N SER A 58 -27.76 -26.67 9.56
CA SER A 58 -27.08 -25.38 9.38
C SER A 58 -28.03 -24.21 9.21
N ILE A 59 -29.34 -24.45 9.03
CA ILE A 59 -30.36 -23.41 8.93
C ILE A 59 -31.16 -23.32 10.23
N ILE A 60 -31.63 -24.46 10.74
CA ILE A 60 -32.52 -24.50 11.91
C ILE A 60 -31.80 -24.13 13.19
N LEU A 61 -30.54 -24.54 13.39
CA LEU A 61 -29.81 -24.20 14.62
C LEU A 61 -29.56 -22.68 14.72
N PRO A 62 -29.06 -21.98 13.69
CA PRO A 62 -29.00 -20.52 13.71
C PRO A 62 -30.39 -19.87 13.88
N LEU A 63 -31.42 -20.38 13.22
CA LEU A 63 -32.78 -19.83 13.34
C LEU A 63 -33.33 -19.94 14.77
N ILE A 64 -33.06 -21.04 15.46
CA ILE A 64 -33.37 -21.21 16.90
C ILE A 64 -32.64 -20.14 17.73
N SER A 65 -31.34 -19.94 17.48
CA SER A 65 -30.55 -18.93 18.20
C SER A 65 -31.08 -17.51 17.98
N ALA A 66 -31.45 -17.16 16.73
CA ALA A 66 -32.04 -15.88 16.39
C ALA A 66 -33.38 -15.66 17.12
N THR A 67 -34.27 -16.67 17.08
CA THR A 67 -35.60 -16.61 17.71
C THR A 67 -35.48 -16.44 19.22
N LYS A 68 -34.56 -17.18 19.86
CA LYS A 68 -34.28 -17.04 21.30
C LYS A 68 -33.67 -15.68 21.67
N ALA A 69 -32.97 -15.05 20.74
CA ALA A 69 -32.48 -13.67 20.89
C ALA A 69 -33.56 -12.61 20.61
N GLY A 70 -34.78 -12.99 20.23
CA GLY A 70 -35.86 -12.06 19.91
C GLY A 70 -35.89 -11.60 18.44
N LEU A 71 -34.97 -12.09 17.60
CA LEU A 71 -34.89 -11.75 16.19
C LEU A 71 -35.87 -12.60 15.37
N LYS A 72 -36.69 -11.94 14.54
CA LYS A 72 -37.60 -12.60 13.61
C LYS A 72 -36.93 -12.72 12.24
N LEU A 73 -36.36 -13.89 11.95
CA LEU A 73 -35.75 -14.21 10.67
C LEU A 73 -36.60 -15.21 9.87
N ASP A 74 -36.63 -15.06 8.55
CA ASP A 74 -37.32 -15.99 7.66
C ASP A 74 -36.41 -17.18 7.31
N SER A 75 -36.96 -18.40 7.38
CA SER A 75 -36.23 -19.62 7.05
C SER A 75 -35.82 -19.67 5.58
N ASN A 76 -36.65 -19.13 4.67
CA ASN A 76 -36.33 -19.16 3.24
C ASN A 76 -35.19 -18.19 2.92
N GLY A 77 -35.12 -17.04 3.60
CA GLY A 77 -34.00 -16.10 3.49
C GLY A 77 -32.66 -16.71 3.91
N LEU A 78 -32.64 -17.43 5.04
CA LEU A 78 -31.44 -18.15 5.50
C LEU A 78 -31.03 -19.27 4.53
N GLU A 79 -32.01 -19.99 3.98
CA GLU A 79 -31.77 -21.02 2.98
C GLU A 79 -31.22 -20.44 1.67
N ALA A 80 -31.78 -19.32 1.20
CA ALA A 80 -31.29 -18.62 0.01
C ALA A 80 -29.84 -18.15 0.18
N HIS A 81 -29.48 -17.63 1.36
CA HIS A 81 -28.11 -17.24 1.67
C HIS A 81 -27.14 -18.43 1.67
N PHE A 82 -27.55 -19.56 2.26
CA PHE A 82 -26.77 -20.79 2.24
C PHE A 82 -26.53 -21.30 0.81
N LEU A 83 -27.58 -21.27 -0.03
CA LEU A 83 -27.49 -21.68 -1.43
C LEU A 83 -26.62 -20.73 -2.27
N ALA A 84 -26.54 -19.45 -1.90
CA ALA A 84 -25.61 -18.48 -2.47
C ALA A 84 -24.15 -18.69 -2.04
N GLY A 85 -23.88 -19.66 -1.14
CA GLY A 85 -22.55 -19.98 -0.66
C GLY A 85 -22.11 -19.23 0.60
N GLY A 86 -23.03 -18.51 1.26
CA GLY A 86 -22.74 -17.78 2.49
C GLY A 86 -22.82 -18.60 3.77
N ASP A 87 -22.25 -18.06 4.85
CA ASP A 87 -22.22 -18.63 6.20
C ASP A 87 -23.40 -18.10 7.04
N VAL A 88 -24.47 -18.89 7.07
CA VAL A 88 -25.70 -18.57 7.82
C VAL A 88 -25.43 -18.42 9.32
N GLN A 89 -24.55 -19.23 9.89
CA GLN A 89 -24.29 -19.22 11.33
C GLN A 89 -23.57 -17.93 11.74
N ARG A 90 -22.59 -17.50 10.94
CA ARG A 90 -21.87 -16.24 11.14
C ARG A 90 -22.78 -15.03 11.03
N VAL A 91 -23.63 -14.98 10.00
CA VAL A 91 -24.59 -13.88 9.79
C VAL A 91 -25.57 -13.76 10.95
N VAL A 92 -26.14 -14.88 11.42
CA VAL A 92 -27.07 -14.85 12.55
C VAL A 92 -26.36 -14.42 13.84
N ASN A 93 -25.16 -14.93 14.11
CA ASN A 93 -24.39 -14.51 15.28
C ASN A 93 -24.05 -13.00 15.25
N ALA A 94 -23.74 -12.47 14.05
CA ALA A 94 -23.49 -11.04 13.86
C ALA A 94 -24.75 -10.22 14.14
N LEU A 95 -25.92 -10.64 13.64
CA LEU A 95 -27.20 -9.97 13.89
C LEU A 95 -27.57 -9.97 15.39
N ILE A 96 -27.40 -11.11 16.07
CA ILE A 96 -27.63 -11.19 17.52
C ILE A 96 -26.68 -10.24 18.28
N SER A 97 -25.42 -10.18 17.86
CA SER A 97 -24.42 -9.30 18.50
C SER A 97 -24.74 -7.82 18.25
N ALA A 98 -25.19 -7.49 17.03
CA ALA A 98 -25.57 -6.13 16.65
C ALA A 98 -26.80 -5.66 17.43
N ASP A 99 -27.84 -6.48 17.54
CA ASP A 99 -29.06 -6.18 18.30
C ASP A 99 -28.76 -5.93 19.79
N LYS A 100 -27.93 -6.78 20.41
CA LYS A 100 -27.48 -6.59 21.81
C LYS A 100 -26.63 -5.35 22.01
N ALA A 101 -25.93 -4.90 20.99
CA ALA A 101 -25.10 -3.71 21.00
C ALA A 101 -25.83 -2.45 20.49
N ASN A 102 -27.13 -2.56 20.19
CA ASN A 102 -27.96 -1.50 19.63
C ASN A 102 -27.39 -0.90 18.32
N ILE A 103 -26.83 -1.76 17.47
CA ILE A 103 -26.31 -1.42 16.14
C ILE A 103 -27.35 -1.81 15.10
N GLU A 104 -27.74 -0.85 14.24
CA GLU A 104 -28.66 -1.11 13.13
C GLU A 104 -27.97 -1.97 12.06
N LEU A 105 -28.25 -3.27 12.05
CA LEU A 105 -27.78 -4.20 11.02
C LEU A 105 -28.96 -5.00 10.47
N SER A 106 -29.33 -4.73 9.21
CA SER A 106 -30.37 -5.51 8.54
C SER A 106 -29.85 -6.87 8.08
N PHE A 107 -30.76 -7.86 7.99
CA PHE A 107 -30.44 -9.18 7.44
C PHE A 107 -29.81 -9.09 6.05
N ARG A 108 -30.32 -8.20 5.18
CA ARG A 108 -29.80 -7.99 3.83
C ARG A 108 -28.39 -7.41 3.81
N GLN A 109 -28.08 -6.47 4.71
CA GLN A 109 -26.72 -5.93 4.83
C GLN A 109 -25.75 -7.01 5.32
N ALA A 110 -26.15 -7.77 6.34
CA ALA A 110 -25.32 -8.84 6.89
C ALA A 110 -25.01 -9.92 5.84
N THR A 111 -25.99 -10.34 5.04
CA THR A 111 -25.75 -11.30 3.96
C THR A 111 -24.87 -10.72 2.85
N ALA A 112 -25.05 -9.44 2.49
CA ALA A 112 -24.22 -8.79 1.49
C ALA A 112 -22.75 -8.70 1.91
N ILE A 113 -22.48 -8.38 3.19
CA ILE A 113 -21.12 -8.35 3.74
C ILE A 113 -20.46 -9.74 3.69
N ASP A 114 -21.20 -10.78 4.09
CA ASP A 114 -20.71 -12.15 4.08
C ASP A 114 -20.39 -12.65 2.66
N LEU A 115 -21.28 -12.37 1.69
CA LEU A 115 -21.06 -12.72 0.27
C LEU A 115 -19.92 -11.91 -0.37
N ALA A 116 -19.61 -10.71 0.14
CA ALA A 116 -18.43 -9.95 -0.25
C ALA A 116 -17.11 -10.52 0.30
N GLY A 117 -17.17 -11.65 1.03
CA GLY A 117 -16.01 -12.32 1.62
C GLY A 117 -15.46 -11.61 2.85
N ARG A 118 -16.26 -10.76 3.51
CA ARG A 118 -15.89 -10.06 4.75
C ARG A 118 -16.53 -10.76 5.95
N ASN A 119 -15.83 -10.78 7.08
CA ASN A 119 -16.40 -11.36 8.30
C ASN A 119 -17.33 -10.34 8.99
N VAL A 120 -18.64 -10.54 8.82
CA VAL A 120 -19.69 -9.69 9.44
C VAL A 120 -19.59 -9.68 10.97
N LEU A 121 -19.29 -10.84 11.57
CA LEU A 121 -19.25 -10.97 13.02
C LEU A 121 -18.10 -10.15 13.60
N ASP A 122 -16.92 -10.26 13.01
CA ASP A 122 -15.74 -9.48 13.42
C ASP A 122 -16.00 -7.98 13.26
N ALA A 123 -16.67 -7.57 12.18
CA ALA A 123 -17.01 -6.17 11.97
C ALA A 123 -17.97 -5.63 13.04
N VAL A 124 -19.01 -6.38 13.41
CA VAL A 124 -19.91 -6.00 14.51
C VAL A 124 -19.14 -5.93 15.84
N GLN A 125 -18.30 -6.93 16.14
CA GLN A 125 -17.49 -6.94 17.35
C GLN A 125 -16.54 -5.75 17.41
N MET A 126 -15.88 -5.42 16.30
CA MET A 126 -14.97 -4.28 16.19
C MET A 126 -15.71 -2.93 16.29
N SER A 127 -16.99 -2.89 15.91
CA SER A 127 -17.82 -1.69 16.09
C SER A 127 -18.12 -1.44 17.57
N VAL A 128 -18.29 -2.49 18.37
CA VAL A 128 -18.53 -2.40 19.83
C VAL A 128 -17.23 -2.22 20.62
N ASN A 129 -16.19 -2.97 20.25
CA ASN A 129 -14.88 -2.95 20.88
C ASN A 129 -13.84 -2.53 19.85
N PRO A 130 -13.46 -1.24 19.81
CA PRO A 130 -12.46 -0.74 18.87
C PRO A 130 -11.14 -1.50 18.97
N LYS A 131 -10.44 -1.61 17.83
CA LYS A 131 -9.14 -2.26 17.73
C LYS A 131 -8.06 -1.20 17.52
N VAL A 132 -6.91 -1.41 18.15
CA VAL A 132 -5.71 -0.60 17.94
C VAL A 132 -4.84 -1.26 16.87
N ILE A 133 -4.44 -0.50 15.86
CA ILE A 133 -3.58 -0.92 14.76
C ILE A 133 -2.38 0.02 14.71
N GLU A 134 -1.18 -0.53 14.54
CA GLU A 134 0.05 0.27 14.45
C GLU A 134 0.40 0.57 13.00
N THR A 135 0.85 1.80 12.74
CA THR A 135 1.40 2.17 11.43
C THR A 135 2.79 1.57 11.25
N PRO A 136 3.23 1.32 10.00
CA PRO A 136 4.65 1.10 9.73
C PRO A 136 5.48 2.31 10.20
N ARG A 137 6.79 2.12 10.38
CA ARG A 137 7.71 3.22 10.75
C ARG A 137 7.73 4.26 9.64
N VAL A 138 7.19 5.45 9.90
CA VAL A 138 7.10 6.55 8.95
C VAL A 138 8.29 7.47 9.16
N ALA A 139 9.14 7.61 8.15
CA ALA A 139 10.29 8.51 8.18
C ALA A 139 9.99 9.80 7.40
N ALA A 140 10.24 10.95 8.01
CA ALA A 140 10.06 12.27 7.40
C ALA A 140 11.15 13.24 7.86
N MET A 141 11.42 14.28 7.07
CA MET A 141 12.44 15.29 7.38
C MET A 141 11.78 16.61 7.69
N ALA A 142 12.14 17.24 8.82
CA ALA A 142 11.71 18.61 9.11
C ALA A 142 12.52 19.62 8.27
N LYS A 143 12.07 20.89 8.22
CA LYS A 143 12.73 21.94 7.41
C LYS A 143 14.18 22.26 7.84
N ASP A 144 14.56 21.87 9.05
CA ASP A 144 15.94 21.99 9.56
C ASP A 144 16.87 20.86 9.08
N GLY A 145 16.39 19.94 8.24
CA GLY A 145 17.19 18.88 7.65
C GLY A 145 17.35 17.64 8.53
N ILE A 146 16.68 17.59 9.68
CA ILE A 146 16.76 16.46 10.62
C ILE A 146 15.60 15.49 10.36
N GLN A 147 15.94 14.21 10.25
CA GLN A 147 14.97 13.14 10.06
C GLN A 147 14.33 12.77 11.40
N LEU A 148 13.01 12.58 11.37
CA LEU A 148 12.22 11.98 12.44
C LEU A 148 11.58 10.69 11.93
N ILE A 149 11.56 9.67 12.78
CA ILE A 149 10.90 8.40 12.52
C ILE A 149 9.78 8.26 13.53
N ALA A 150 8.53 8.29 13.07
CA ALA A 150 7.35 8.22 13.91
C ALA A 150 6.60 6.90 13.70
N VAL A 151 6.04 6.38 14.78
CA VAL A 151 5.10 5.25 14.78
C VAL A 151 3.82 5.73 15.45
N ALA A 152 2.68 5.53 14.79
CA ALA A 152 1.38 5.89 15.32
C ALA A 152 0.54 4.64 15.63
N ARG A 153 -0.20 4.70 16.73
CA ARG A 153 -1.29 3.78 17.07
C ARG A 153 -2.60 4.42 16.64
N VAL A 154 -3.32 3.74 15.75
CA VAL A 154 -4.62 4.18 15.24
C VAL A 154 -5.69 3.31 15.86
N THR A 155 -6.58 3.92 16.64
CA THR A 155 -7.76 3.24 17.18
C THR A 155 -8.88 3.36 16.17
N VAL A 156 -9.29 2.23 15.59
CA VAL A 156 -10.34 2.17 14.57
C VAL A 156 -11.53 1.33 15.03
N ARG A 157 -12.71 1.71 14.57
CA ARG A 157 -13.93 0.89 14.67
C ARG A 157 -14.49 0.63 13.28
N ALA A 158 -15.19 -0.48 13.11
CA ALA A 158 -15.83 -0.79 11.83
C ALA A 158 -17.05 0.11 11.59
N ASN A 159 -17.16 0.65 10.37
CA ASN A 159 -18.35 1.35 9.89
C ASN A 159 -19.21 0.35 9.10
N ILE A 160 -20.32 -0.07 9.69
CA ILE A 160 -21.17 -1.13 9.15
C ILE A 160 -21.80 -0.74 7.80
N ASP A 161 -22.16 0.53 7.62
CA ASP A 161 -22.79 1.01 6.39
C ASP A 161 -21.85 1.00 5.18
N ARG A 162 -20.55 1.20 5.43
CA ARG A 162 -19.51 1.30 4.38
C ARG A 162 -18.62 0.08 4.28
N LEU A 163 -18.97 -1.00 4.98
CA LEU A 163 -18.16 -2.21 5.03
C LEU A 163 -18.06 -2.93 3.67
N VAL A 164 -19.10 -2.80 2.83
CA VAL A 164 -19.11 -3.32 1.45
C VAL A 164 -18.66 -2.23 0.49
N GLY A 165 -17.53 -2.44 -0.19
CA GLY A 165 -16.99 -1.50 -1.17
C GLY A 165 -16.12 -0.37 -0.59
N GLY A 166 -16.08 -0.21 0.73
CA GLY A 166 -15.15 0.71 1.40
C GLY A 166 -13.69 0.25 1.35
N ALA A 167 -12.77 1.22 1.42
CA ALA A 167 -11.35 0.94 1.52
C ALA A 167 -10.96 0.27 2.85
N GLY A 168 -9.93 -0.58 2.82
CA GLY A 168 -9.50 -1.41 3.95
C GLY A 168 -8.59 -0.70 4.96
N GLU A 169 -8.12 -1.45 5.96
CA GLU A 169 -7.20 -0.95 7.00
C GLU A 169 -5.91 -0.38 6.40
N GLU A 170 -5.36 -1.04 5.38
CA GLU A 170 -4.12 -0.60 4.71
C GLU A 170 -4.22 0.82 4.13
N THR A 171 -5.38 1.18 3.58
CA THR A 171 -5.61 2.51 3.02
C THR A 171 -5.63 3.57 4.13
N ILE A 172 -6.20 3.26 5.29
CA ILE A 172 -6.19 4.15 6.45
C ILE A 172 -4.77 4.36 6.94
N LEU A 173 -3.99 3.27 7.11
CA LEU A 173 -2.60 3.36 7.56
C LEU A 173 -1.74 4.17 6.59
N ALA A 174 -1.94 4.01 5.28
CA ALA A 174 -1.24 4.80 4.27
C ALA A 174 -1.58 6.29 4.35
N ARG A 175 -2.86 6.63 4.48
CA ARG A 175 -3.34 8.03 4.63
C ARG A 175 -2.86 8.68 5.92
N VAL A 176 -2.88 7.93 7.03
CA VAL A 176 -2.32 8.38 8.31
C VAL A 176 -0.82 8.62 8.16
N GLY A 177 -0.10 7.71 7.51
CA GLY A 177 1.32 7.86 7.20
C GLY A 177 1.61 9.11 6.36
N GLU A 178 0.86 9.35 5.30
CA GLU A 178 0.96 10.58 4.49
C GLU A 178 0.72 11.83 5.33
N GLY A 179 -0.29 11.81 6.19
CA GLY A 179 -0.59 12.89 7.12
C GLY A 179 0.57 13.20 8.07
N ILE A 180 1.19 12.16 8.63
CA ILE A 180 2.37 12.27 9.50
C ILE A 180 3.55 12.87 8.72
N VAL A 181 3.86 12.35 7.52
CA VAL A 181 4.94 12.86 6.66
C VAL A 181 4.74 14.35 6.35
N SER A 182 3.54 14.71 5.95
CA SER A 182 3.18 16.10 5.62
C SER A 182 3.33 17.04 6.82
N THR A 183 2.96 16.59 8.03
CA THR A 183 3.03 17.42 9.24
C THR A 183 4.47 17.60 9.72
N ILE A 184 5.28 16.53 9.69
CA ILE A 184 6.72 16.63 10.00
C ILE A 184 7.43 17.51 8.96
N GLY A 185 7.17 17.29 7.67
CA GLY A 185 7.79 18.04 6.57
C GLY A 185 7.46 19.53 6.54
N SER A 186 6.30 19.93 7.08
CA SER A 186 5.91 21.33 7.17
C SER A 186 6.48 22.05 8.39
N SER A 187 6.96 21.30 9.39
CA SER A 187 7.50 21.82 10.64
C SER A 187 8.84 22.52 10.44
N ALA A 188 9.03 23.66 11.13
CA ALA A 188 10.25 24.47 11.00
C ALA A 188 11.49 23.77 11.55
N SER A 189 11.35 23.01 12.65
CA SER A 189 12.43 22.24 13.26
C SER A 189 11.89 20.95 13.88
N HIS A 190 12.72 19.90 13.90
CA HIS A 190 12.44 18.65 14.58
C HIS A 190 12.08 18.84 16.07
N LYS A 191 12.65 19.85 16.73
CA LYS A 191 12.36 20.17 18.14
C LYS A 191 10.89 20.50 18.38
N THR A 192 10.29 21.26 17.47
CA THR A 192 8.86 21.66 17.57
C THR A 192 7.97 20.42 17.59
N VAL A 193 8.34 19.40 16.81
CA VAL A 193 7.59 18.15 16.71
C VAL A 193 7.79 17.30 17.97
N LEU A 194 9.03 17.20 18.48
CA LEU A 194 9.37 16.48 19.71
C LEU A 194 8.71 17.11 20.95
N GLU A 195 8.62 18.43 21.02
CA GLU A 195 7.98 19.15 22.12
C GLU A 195 6.46 18.92 22.17
N ASN A 196 5.81 18.71 21.02
CA ASN A 196 4.36 18.48 20.95
C ASN A 196 3.96 17.45 19.88
N PRO A 197 4.16 16.14 20.15
CA PRO A 197 3.81 15.07 19.22
C PRO A 197 2.30 15.02 18.91
N GLU A 198 1.46 15.42 19.85
CA GLU A 198 -0.01 15.45 19.69
C GLU A 198 -0.47 16.43 18.60
N ALA A 199 0.34 17.44 18.28
CA ALA A 199 0.02 18.35 17.17
C ALA A 199 -0.09 17.59 15.84
N ILE A 200 0.70 16.52 15.67
CA ILE A 200 0.62 15.65 14.50
C ILE A 200 -0.74 14.97 14.46
N SER A 201 -1.13 14.26 15.52
CA SER A 201 -2.39 13.51 15.51
C SER A 201 -3.61 14.40 15.32
N LYS A 202 -3.66 15.58 15.94
CA LYS A 202 -4.73 16.56 15.75
C LYS A 202 -4.83 17.04 14.29
N THR A 203 -3.70 17.38 13.69
CA THR A 203 -3.64 17.86 12.29
C THR A 203 -4.03 16.76 11.30
N VAL A 204 -3.60 15.52 11.57
CA VAL A 204 -3.87 14.34 10.74
C VAL A 204 -5.33 13.91 10.84
N LEU A 205 -5.92 13.90 12.04
CA LEU A 205 -7.33 13.58 12.26
C LEU A 205 -8.26 14.61 11.61
N ALA A 206 -7.90 15.90 11.62
CA ALA A 206 -8.68 16.97 11.01
C ALA A 206 -8.87 16.84 9.48
N LYS A 207 -8.05 16.02 8.80
CA LYS A 207 -8.14 15.81 7.34
C LYS A 207 -9.23 14.82 6.92
N GLY A 208 -9.92 14.16 7.86
CA GLY A 208 -11.01 13.22 7.53
C GLY A 208 -10.54 11.99 6.76
N LEU A 209 -9.50 11.32 7.26
CA LEU A 209 -8.80 10.24 6.57
C LEU A 209 -9.63 8.96 6.37
N ASP A 210 -10.73 8.84 7.13
CA ASP A 210 -11.72 7.77 7.10
C ASP A 210 -12.85 8.00 6.07
N SER A 211 -12.75 9.07 5.27
CA SER A 211 -13.69 9.29 4.17
C SER A 211 -13.58 8.18 3.12
N GLY A 212 -14.68 7.46 2.90
CA GLY A 212 -14.77 6.35 1.94
C GLY A 212 -14.12 5.04 2.39
N THR A 213 -13.78 4.90 3.68
CA THR A 213 -13.23 3.65 4.24
C THR A 213 -14.31 2.83 4.92
N ALA A 214 -14.04 1.54 5.09
CA ALA A 214 -14.87 0.61 5.86
C ALA A 214 -14.73 0.77 7.38
N PHE A 215 -13.87 1.68 7.82
CA PHE A 215 -13.61 1.97 9.23
C PHE A 215 -13.71 3.46 9.51
N GLU A 216 -13.95 3.78 10.77
CA GLU A 216 -13.96 5.13 11.34
C GLU A 216 -12.79 5.24 12.34
N ILE A 217 -12.09 6.37 12.31
CA ILE A 217 -10.92 6.60 13.17
C ILE A 217 -11.40 7.30 14.44
N LEU A 218 -11.19 6.66 15.59
CA LEU A 218 -11.52 7.24 16.90
C LEU A 218 -10.37 8.10 17.45
N SER A 219 -9.15 7.57 17.37
CA SER A 219 -7.95 8.27 17.81
C SER A 219 -6.75 7.90 16.96
N ILE A 220 -5.81 8.82 16.89
CA ILE A 220 -4.46 8.60 16.37
C ILE A 220 -3.52 9.07 17.46
N ASP A 221 -2.66 8.19 17.94
CA ASP A 221 -1.74 8.46 19.04
C ASP A 221 -0.32 8.18 18.56
N ILE A 222 0.61 9.11 18.74
CA ILE A 222 2.02 8.86 18.40
C ILE A 222 2.60 7.94 19.49
N ALA A 223 2.89 6.70 19.12
CA ALA A 223 3.37 5.67 20.04
C ALA A 223 4.87 5.82 20.31
N ASP A 224 5.64 6.19 19.29
CA ASP A 224 7.08 6.34 19.36
C ASP A 224 7.56 7.40 18.36
N MET A 225 8.62 8.12 18.71
CA MET A 225 9.23 9.13 17.85
C MET A 225 10.74 9.22 18.10
N ASP A 226 11.51 8.80 17.10
CA ASP A 226 12.96 8.78 17.13
C ASP A 226 13.56 9.88 16.25
N VAL A 227 14.69 10.43 16.70
CA VAL A 227 15.55 11.29 15.87
C VAL A 227 16.48 10.42 15.04
N GLY A 228 16.37 10.55 13.72
CA GLY A 228 17.19 9.82 12.75
C GLY A 228 18.45 10.57 12.36
N LYS A 229 18.79 10.51 11.07
CA LYS A 229 19.99 11.15 10.53
C LYS A 229 19.78 12.64 10.25
N ASN A 230 20.85 13.42 10.33
CA ASN A 230 20.86 14.79 9.81
C ASN A 230 21.11 14.75 8.29
N ILE A 231 20.02 14.61 7.53
CA ILE A 231 20.07 14.54 6.07
C ILE A 231 20.53 15.89 5.49
N GLY A 232 20.18 17.01 6.12
CA GLY A 232 20.64 18.34 5.71
C GLY A 232 22.16 18.46 5.71
N ALA A 233 22.83 18.03 6.79
CA ALA A 233 24.29 18.02 6.88
C ALA A 233 24.94 17.04 5.88
N ALA A 234 24.33 15.88 5.68
CA ALA A 234 24.80 14.91 4.69
C ALA A 234 24.74 15.49 3.27
N LEU A 235 23.60 16.06 2.87
CA LEU A 235 23.42 16.71 1.56
C LEU A 235 24.39 17.89 1.37
N GLN A 236 24.63 18.70 2.41
CA GLN A 236 25.61 19.79 2.35
C GLN A 236 27.04 19.26 2.13
N THR A 237 27.39 18.15 2.78
CA THR A 237 28.70 17.51 2.61
C THR A 237 28.85 16.95 1.19
N ASP A 238 27.83 16.24 0.71
CA ASP A 238 27.81 15.69 -0.64
C ASP A 238 27.91 16.79 -1.71
N GLN A 239 27.21 17.92 -1.49
CA GLN A 239 27.24 19.06 -2.38
C GLN A 239 28.61 19.77 -2.37
N ALA A 240 29.23 19.94 -1.20
CA ALA A 240 30.57 20.50 -1.08
C ALA A 240 31.63 19.59 -1.74
N GLU A 241 31.48 18.26 -1.65
CA GLU A 241 32.37 17.32 -2.31
C GLU A 241 32.21 17.37 -3.84
N ALA A 242 30.96 17.46 -4.33
CA ALA A 242 30.67 17.66 -5.74
C ALA A 242 31.28 18.97 -6.27
N ASP A 243 31.11 20.08 -5.54
CA ASP A 243 31.68 21.39 -5.89
C ASP A 243 33.22 21.35 -5.92
N LYS A 244 33.84 20.67 -4.95
CA LYS A 244 35.29 20.45 -4.92
C LYS A 244 35.76 19.69 -6.16
N ARG A 245 35.07 18.62 -6.56
CA ARG A 245 35.41 17.84 -7.76
C ARG A 245 35.29 18.68 -9.03
N ILE A 246 34.24 19.50 -9.15
CA ILE A 246 34.07 20.43 -10.29
C ILE A 246 35.19 21.48 -10.32
N ALA A 247 35.54 22.05 -9.16
CA ALA A 247 36.61 23.04 -9.07
C ALA A 247 37.97 22.43 -9.43
N GLN A 248 38.25 21.20 -8.99
CA GLN A 248 39.47 20.46 -9.35
C GLN A 248 39.53 20.17 -10.85
N ALA A 249 38.43 19.69 -11.45
CA ALA A 249 38.37 19.42 -12.89
C ALA A 249 38.60 20.71 -13.71
N LYS A 250 37.99 21.84 -13.34
CA LYS A 250 38.24 23.13 -14.01
C LYS A 250 39.68 23.63 -13.85
N ALA A 251 40.29 23.38 -12.69
CA ALA A 251 41.69 23.74 -12.46
C ALA A 251 42.64 22.89 -13.33
N GLU A 252 42.33 21.60 -13.48
CA GLU A 252 43.07 20.68 -14.35
C GLU A 252 42.89 21.04 -15.83
N GLU A 253 41.67 21.35 -16.27
CA GLU A 253 41.37 21.84 -17.61
C GLU A 253 42.16 23.13 -17.93
N ARG A 254 42.18 24.09 -17.01
CA ARG A 254 42.98 25.33 -17.17
C ARG A 254 44.47 25.05 -17.24
N ARG A 255 44.98 24.11 -16.44
CA ARG A 255 46.39 23.71 -16.51
C ARG A 255 46.71 23.04 -17.84
N ALA A 256 45.88 22.13 -18.31
CA ALA A 256 46.04 21.46 -19.59
C ALA A 256 46.01 22.48 -20.75
N MET A 257 45.09 23.44 -20.72
CA MET A 257 45.01 24.51 -21.71
C MET A 257 46.25 25.42 -21.69
N ALA A 258 46.73 25.80 -20.50
CA ALA A 258 47.94 26.62 -20.37
C ALA A 258 49.18 25.90 -20.95
N VAL A 259 49.33 24.60 -20.68
CA VAL A 259 50.39 23.78 -21.27
C VAL A 259 50.22 23.69 -22.79
N ALA A 260 49.00 23.49 -23.30
CA ALA A 260 48.75 23.46 -24.74
C ALA A 260 49.13 24.79 -25.42
N VAL A 261 48.79 25.93 -24.82
CA VAL A 261 49.16 27.27 -25.30
C VAL A 261 50.68 27.48 -25.25
N GLU A 262 51.36 27.03 -24.19
CA GLU A 262 52.82 27.09 -24.09
C GLU A 262 53.51 26.27 -25.19
N GLN A 263 53.00 25.05 -25.45
CA GLN A 263 53.49 24.19 -26.53
C GLN A 263 53.22 24.81 -27.91
N GLU A 264 52.04 25.39 -28.14
CA GLU A 264 51.71 26.08 -29.38
C GLU A 264 52.63 27.29 -29.60
N ASN A 265 52.87 28.10 -28.57
CA ASN A 265 53.78 29.23 -28.65
C ASN A 265 55.23 28.79 -28.90
N SER A 266 55.68 27.70 -28.25
CA SER A 266 57.01 27.13 -28.49
C SER A 266 57.16 26.66 -29.94
N ALA A 267 56.15 25.97 -30.47
CA ALA A 267 56.11 25.56 -31.87
C ALA A 267 56.15 26.75 -32.84
N ARG A 268 55.42 27.84 -32.54
CA ARG A 268 55.45 29.09 -33.33
C ARG A 268 56.82 29.77 -33.30
N VAL A 269 57.51 29.76 -32.15
CA VAL A 269 58.88 30.31 -32.05
C VAL A 269 59.85 29.49 -32.89
N GLU A 270 59.77 28.17 -32.85
CA GLU A 270 60.61 27.30 -33.68
C GLU A 270 60.30 27.47 -35.18
N GLU A 271 59.02 27.61 -35.57
CA GLU A 271 58.65 27.91 -36.95
C GLU A 271 59.19 29.28 -37.41
N ALA A 272 59.08 30.31 -36.57
CA ALA A 272 59.62 31.63 -36.85
C ALA A 272 61.15 31.62 -36.97
N ARG A 273 61.85 30.88 -36.10
CA ARG A 273 63.30 30.65 -36.20
C ARG A 273 63.66 29.95 -37.52
N ALA A 274 62.92 28.92 -37.90
CA ALA A 274 63.15 28.23 -39.18
C ALA A 274 62.99 29.19 -40.38
N LYS A 275 61.99 30.09 -40.35
CA LYS A 275 61.81 31.13 -41.38
C LYS A 275 62.97 32.13 -41.41
N VAL A 276 63.47 32.57 -40.25
CA VAL A 276 64.64 33.45 -40.18
C VAL A 276 65.87 32.76 -40.76
N VAL A 277 66.12 31.50 -40.39
CA VAL A 277 67.23 30.69 -40.94
C VAL A 277 67.10 30.51 -42.45
N GLN A 278 65.89 30.29 -42.98
CA GLN A 278 65.64 30.23 -44.42
C GLN A 278 65.97 31.57 -45.11
N ALA A 279 65.49 32.69 -44.57
CA ALA A 279 65.77 34.02 -45.11
C ALA A 279 67.26 34.38 -45.03
N GLU A 280 67.95 34.01 -43.94
CA GLU A 280 69.41 34.17 -43.82
C GLU A 280 70.16 33.29 -44.82
N ALA A 281 69.68 32.09 -45.12
CA ALA A 281 70.26 31.20 -46.13
C ALA A 281 70.08 31.73 -47.57
N GLU A 282 69.03 32.50 -47.83
CA GLU A 282 68.83 33.20 -49.11
C GLU A 282 69.90 34.27 -49.35
N ILE A 283 70.48 34.88 -48.30
CA ILE A 283 71.49 35.93 -48.44
C ILE A 283 72.77 35.40 -49.13
N PRO A 284 73.44 34.33 -48.65
CA PRO A 284 74.57 33.72 -49.37
C PRO A 284 74.19 33.24 -50.77
N LEU A 285 72.98 32.71 -50.96
CA LEU A 285 72.51 32.22 -52.25
C LEU A 285 72.36 33.37 -53.26
N ALA A 286 71.74 34.48 -52.84
CA ALA A 286 71.58 35.69 -53.63
C ALA A 286 72.93 36.38 -53.89
N ILE A 287 73.84 36.40 -52.91
CA ILE A 287 75.22 36.88 -53.10
C ILE A 287 75.94 36.01 -54.15
N ALA A 288 75.87 34.68 -54.03
CA ALA A 288 76.47 33.76 -54.99
C ALA A 288 75.84 33.87 -56.39
N GLU A 289 74.54 34.14 -56.48
CA GLU A 289 73.84 34.39 -57.73
C GLU A 289 74.23 35.73 -58.37
N ALA A 290 74.36 36.79 -57.57
CA ALA A 290 74.82 38.09 -58.03
C ALA A 290 76.31 38.07 -58.47
N PHE A 291 77.16 37.25 -57.82
CA PHE A 291 78.51 36.93 -58.31
C PHE A 291 78.49 36.16 -59.65
N ARG A 292 77.57 35.21 -59.83
CA ARG A 292 77.42 34.47 -61.11
C ARG A 292 76.89 35.33 -62.25
N ARG A 293 75.98 36.28 -61.97
CA ARG A 293 75.39 37.20 -62.95
C ARG A 293 76.29 38.42 -63.24
N GLY A 294 77.37 38.61 -62.47
CA GLY A 294 78.35 39.69 -62.68
C GLY A 294 77.89 41.07 -62.20
N GLU A 295 76.90 41.16 -61.32
CA GLU A 295 76.27 42.42 -60.88
C GLU A 295 76.79 42.94 -59.52
N PHE A 296 77.77 42.28 -58.90
CA PHE A 296 78.36 42.75 -57.64
C PHE A 296 79.39 43.87 -57.89
N GLY A 297 78.91 45.09 -57.99
CA GLY A 297 79.71 46.31 -57.95
C GLY A 297 79.01 47.34 -57.08
N LEU A 298 79.66 47.74 -55.98
CA LEU A 298 79.35 49.01 -55.34
C LEU A 298 79.51 50.09 -56.41
N ARG A 299 78.38 50.61 -56.91
CA ARG A 299 78.33 51.88 -57.61
C ARG A 299 78.74 52.93 -56.58
N ASP A 300 80.03 53.21 -56.55
CA ASP A 300 80.56 54.47 -56.06
C ASP A 300 80.02 55.56 -57.00
N THR A 301 78.82 56.05 -56.70
CA THR A 301 78.35 57.31 -57.25
C THR A 301 78.70 58.39 -56.25
N GLY A 302 79.93 58.89 -56.36
CA GLY A 302 80.24 60.24 -55.91
C GLY A 302 79.28 61.23 -56.56
N HIS A 303 78.71 62.11 -55.74
CA HIS A 303 78.20 63.39 -56.18
C HIS A 303 78.93 64.47 -55.37
N GLU A 304 79.90 65.11 -56.02
CA GLU A 304 80.19 66.52 -55.78
C GLU A 304 79.09 67.35 -56.46
N SER A 305 78.33 68.11 -55.68
CA SER A 305 77.98 69.53 -55.89
C SER A 305 77.29 70.08 -54.64
#